data_AF-A0A9J6AR98-F1
#
_entry.id   AF-A0A9J6AR98-F1
#
_cell.length_a   1.000
_cell.length_b   1.000
_cell.length_c   1.000
_cell.angle_alpha   90.00
_cell.angle_beta   90.00
_cell.angle_gamma   90.00
#
_symmetry.space_group_name_H-M   'P 1'
#
loop_
_entity.id
_entity.type
_entity.pdbx_description
1 polymer ?
#
loop_
_entity_poly.entity_id
_entity_poly.type
_entity_poly.pdbx_seq_one_letter_code
_entity_poly.pdbx_strand_id
1 'polypeptide(L)'
;MPLVLLFKNKGKKSKQGEFCSTQEIIERYKRHTKDTVQPENQAGGQHLQLIKGVAYTTMHDMQHEAANLMKKIEFLETSKRKFLGEGLQSCTLQEVQQIEKQLERSVSTIRARKLQVFKEQVERLEEKEKILAAENARLREKFCGLQQRETPSVEKEGEALCTDGSEKSDVETELFIGPPECRVRRL
;
A
#
# COMPACT_ATOMS: atom_id res chain seq x y z
N MET A 1 -6.27 -20.90 54.55
CA MET A 1 -4.85 -20.69 54.90
C MET A 1 -4.04 -21.83 54.29
N PRO A 2 -3.30 -21.64 53.19
CA PRO A 2 -2.46 -22.69 52.64
C PRO A 2 -1.07 -22.67 53.30
N LEU A 3 -0.61 -23.84 53.77
CA LEU A 3 0.77 -24.07 54.18
C LEU A 3 1.63 -24.24 52.92
N VAL A 4 2.67 -23.44 52.75
CA VAL A 4 3.71 -23.69 51.75
C VAL A 4 4.89 -24.36 52.44
N LEU A 5 5.10 -25.64 52.18
CA LEU A 5 6.27 -26.41 52.61
C LEU A 5 7.35 -26.32 51.53
N LEU A 6 8.46 -25.62 51.82
CA LEU A 6 9.66 -25.65 50.99
C LEU A 6 10.63 -26.70 51.53
N PHE A 7 10.72 -27.84 50.84
CA PHE A 7 11.67 -28.91 51.17
C PHE A 7 13.09 -28.54 50.69
N LYS A 8 14.01 -28.31 51.63
CA LYS A 8 15.44 -28.24 51.33
C LYS A 8 16.08 -29.61 51.54
N ASN A 9 16.53 -30.22 50.44
CA ASN A 9 17.24 -31.49 50.45
C ASN A 9 18.69 -31.26 50.92
N LYS A 10 18.93 -31.29 52.24
CA LYS A 10 20.20 -31.62 52.93
C LYS A 10 20.02 -31.42 54.44
N GLY A 11 20.10 -32.51 55.19
CA GLY A 11 19.74 -32.60 56.61
C GLY A 11 20.41 -31.57 57.51
N LYS A 12 19.64 -30.56 57.93
CA LYS A 12 19.83 -29.82 59.17
C LYS A 12 18.45 -29.59 59.77
N LYS A 13 18.27 -30.00 61.04
CA LYS A 13 17.02 -29.88 61.78
C LYS A 13 16.62 -28.40 61.87
N SER A 14 15.52 -28.00 61.22
CA SER A 14 14.92 -26.69 61.47
C SER A 14 14.27 -26.73 62.85
N LYS A 15 14.74 -25.85 63.74
CA LYS A 15 13.99 -25.52 64.95
C LYS A 15 12.71 -24.78 64.52
N GLN A 16 11.63 -25.06 65.23
CA GLN A 16 10.36 -24.34 65.21
C GLN A 16 10.64 -22.82 65.18
N GLY A 17 10.17 -22.13 64.14
CA GLY A 17 10.29 -20.69 63.99
C GLY A 17 8.90 -20.06 64.01
N GLU A 18 8.71 -19.17 64.97
CA GLU A 18 7.49 -18.43 65.30
C GLU A 18 6.84 -17.76 64.08
N PHE A 19 5.51 -17.57 64.15
CA PHE A 19 4.71 -16.89 63.14
C PHE A 19 5.31 -15.52 62.80
N CYS A 20 5.87 -15.42 61.60
CA CYS A 20 6.47 -14.20 61.09
C CYS A 20 5.41 -13.46 60.26
N SER A 21 5.09 -12.21 60.60
CA SER A 21 4.17 -11.38 59.81
C SER A 21 4.67 -11.23 58.38
N THR A 22 3.78 -11.03 57.40
CA THR A 22 4.17 -10.75 56.01
C THR A 22 5.14 -9.58 55.91
N GLN A 23 4.98 -8.54 56.75
CA GLN A 23 5.96 -7.46 56.88
C GLN A 23 7.34 -7.96 57.31
N GLU A 24 7.42 -8.86 58.29
CA GLU A 24 8.70 -9.37 58.79
C GLU A 24 9.39 -10.31 57.79
N ILE A 25 8.61 -11.08 57.03
CA ILE A 25 9.10 -11.89 55.91
C ILE A 25 9.66 -10.96 54.81
N ILE A 26 8.92 -9.91 54.45
CA ILE A 26 9.36 -8.90 53.48
C ILE A 26 10.63 -8.19 53.97
N GLU A 27 10.69 -7.79 55.24
CA GLU A 27 11.86 -7.14 55.83
C GLU A 27 13.07 -8.09 55.94
N ARG A 28 12.85 -9.39 56.15
CA ARG A 28 13.91 -10.39 56.10
C ARG A 28 14.45 -10.56 54.68
N TYR A 29 13.59 -10.53 53.66
CA TYR A 29 14.02 -10.53 52.26
C TYR A 29 14.74 -9.24 51.86
N LYS A 30 14.24 -8.07 52.26
CA LYS A 30 14.91 -6.77 52.03
C LYS A 30 16.27 -6.67 52.73
N ARG A 31 16.39 -7.24 53.93
CA ARG A 31 17.69 -7.37 54.60
C ARG A 31 18.58 -8.37 53.89
N HIS A 32 18.06 -9.51 53.47
CA HIS A 32 18.84 -10.50 52.72
C HIS A 32 19.32 -9.94 51.37
N THR A 33 18.55 -9.10 50.68
CA THR A 33 19.01 -8.43 49.46
C THR A 33 19.97 -7.27 49.73
N LYS A 34 19.90 -6.59 50.88
CA LYS A 34 20.92 -5.63 51.33
C LYS A 34 22.22 -6.30 51.79
N ASP A 35 22.13 -7.43 52.48
CA ASP A 35 23.27 -8.15 53.05
C ASP A 35 23.96 -9.07 52.02
N THR A 36 23.24 -9.51 50.97
CA THR A 36 23.86 -10.12 49.76
C THR A 36 24.62 -9.07 48.93
N VAL A 37 24.45 -7.79 49.26
CA VAL A 37 25.24 -6.66 48.73
C VAL A 37 26.31 -6.28 49.77
N GLN A 38 27.07 -7.27 50.25
CA GLN A 38 28.48 -7.07 50.58
C GLN A 38 29.29 -7.32 49.29
N PRO A 39 30.41 -6.63 49.08
CA PRO A 39 30.93 -6.26 47.76
C PRO A 39 31.80 -7.35 47.14
N GLU A 40 31.35 -8.60 47.06
CA GLU A 40 32.09 -9.63 46.30
C GLU A 40 31.91 -9.51 44.78
N ASN A 41 31.07 -8.59 44.28
CA ASN A 41 31.06 -8.24 42.87
C ASN A 41 30.81 -6.74 42.70
N GLN A 42 31.88 -5.95 42.88
CA GLN A 42 31.96 -4.55 42.45
C GLN A 42 31.57 -4.39 40.96
N ALA A 43 31.63 -5.48 40.18
CA ALA A 43 31.11 -5.60 38.83
C ALA A 43 29.58 -5.43 38.70
N GLY A 44 28.76 -5.89 39.65
CA GLY A 44 27.28 -5.92 39.49
C GLY A 44 26.60 -4.56 39.63
N GLY A 45 27.05 -3.73 40.57
CA GLY A 45 26.55 -2.35 40.75
C GLY A 45 27.00 -1.41 39.63
N GLN A 46 28.26 -1.53 39.22
CA GLN A 46 28.80 -0.80 38.07
C GLN A 46 28.08 -1.21 36.77
N HIS A 47 27.82 -2.49 36.58
CA HIS A 47 27.07 -3.00 35.43
C HIS A 47 25.64 -2.45 35.37
N LEU A 48 24.91 -2.42 36.50
CA LEU A 48 23.57 -1.84 36.55
C LEU A 48 23.56 -0.33 36.30
N GLN A 49 24.59 0.40 36.75
CA GLN A 49 24.74 1.84 36.49
C GLN A 49 25.09 2.11 35.02
N LEU A 50 25.93 1.26 34.40
CA LEU A 50 26.21 1.28 32.97
C LEU A 50 24.94 1.04 32.15
N ILE A 51 24.15 0.01 32.49
CA ILE A 51 22.89 -0.31 31.81
C ILE A 51 21.93 0.87 31.88
N LYS A 52 21.78 1.50 33.05
CA LYS A 52 20.94 2.69 33.20
C LYS A 52 21.47 3.83 32.34
N GLY A 53 22.77 4.11 32.35
CA GLY A 53 23.39 5.14 31.52
C GLY A 53 23.13 4.93 30.03
N VAL A 54 23.37 3.72 29.53
CA VAL A 54 23.09 3.33 28.13
C VAL A 54 21.60 3.46 27.80
N ALA A 55 20.70 3.06 28.71
CA ALA A 55 19.26 3.20 28.50
C ALA A 55 18.83 4.68 28.44
N TYR A 56 19.38 5.53 29.30
CA TYR A 56 19.10 6.98 29.29
C TYR A 56 19.63 7.64 28.00
N THR A 57 20.85 7.33 27.57
CA THR A 57 21.40 7.88 26.31
C THR A 57 20.62 7.39 25.11
N THR A 58 20.30 6.09 25.03
CA THR A 58 19.51 5.51 23.94
C THR A 58 18.12 6.15 23.87
N MET A 59 17.46 6.34 25.01
CA MET A 59 16.16 7.00 25.06
C MET A 59 16.26 8.47 24.62
N HIS A 60 17.29 9.19 25.06
CA HIS A 60 17.52 10.57 24.63
C HIS A 60 17.78 10.67 23.13
N ASP A 61 18.61 9.79 22.58
CA ASP A 61 18.91 9.74 21.15
C ASP A 61 17.67 9.42 20.32
N MET A 62 16.85 8.46 20.76
CA MET A 62 15.55 8.15 20.14
C MET A 62 14.58 9.33 20.19
N GLN A 63 14.51 10.05 21.31
CA GLN A 63 13.68 11.26 21.42
C GLN A 63 14.15 12.35 20.46
N HIS A 64 15.46 12.55 20.37
CA HIS A 64 16.06 13.52 19.44
C HIS A 64 15.80 13.14 17.97
N GLU A 65 15.97 11.86 17.62
CA GLU A 65 15.66 11.35 16.28
C GLU A 65 14.16 11.52 15.95
N ALA A 66 13.27 11.16 16.86
CA ALA A 66 11.84 11.34 16.69
C ALA A 66 11.47 12.81 16.47
N ALA A 67 12.07 13.74 17.22
CA ALA A 67 11.86 15.17 17.04
C ALA A 67 12.35 15.66 15.66
N ASN A 68 13.47 15.12 15.17
CA ASN A 68 13.99 15.47 13.85
C ASN A 68 13.08 14.94 12.72
N LEU A 69 12.57 13.72 12.86
CA LEU A 69 11.61 13.15 11.92
C LEU A 69 10.31 13.97 11.91
N MET A 70 9.81 14.39 13.07
CA MET A 70 8.62 15.24 13.18
C MET A 70 8.82 16.58 12.45
N LYS A 71 9.95 17.27 12.68
CA LYS A 71 10.30 18.50 11.93
C LYS A 71 10.38 18.24 10.43
N LYS A 72 10.90 17.09 10.01
CA LYS A 72 11.00 16.73 8.58
C LYS A 72 9.61 16.53 7.97
N ILE A 73 8.70 15.89 8.68
CA ILE A 73 7.30 15.70 8.26
C ILE A 73 6.64 17.07 8.08
N GLU A 74 6.70 17.94 9.10
CA GLU A 74 6.10 19.28 9.04
C GLU A 74 6.63 20.12 7.86
N PHE A 75 7.94 20.04 7.62
CA PHE A 75 8.57 20.71 6.48
C PHE A 75 8.03 20.17 5.14
N LEU A 76 7.93 18.84 5.00
CA LEU A 76 7.43 18.21 3.77
C LEU A 76 5.95 18.51 3.54
N GLU A 77 5.12 18.48 4.58
CA GLU A 77 3.70 18.81 4.50
C GLU A 77 3.48 20.28 4.12
N THR A 78 4.26 21.18 4.72
CA THR A 78 4.23 22.60 4.38
C THR A 78 4.67 22.83 2.95
N SER A 79 5.74 22.16 2.51
CA SER A 79 6.19 22.22 1.11
C SER A 79 5.10 21.70 0.15
N LYS A 80 4.46 20.59 0.48
CA LYS A 80 3.34 20.03 -0.30
C LYS A 80 2.19 21.04 -0.43
N ARG A 81 1.76 21.65 0.67
CA ARG A 81 0.72 22.68 0.67
C ARG A 81 1.08 23.86 -0.23
N LYS A 82 2.33 24.35 -0.16
CA LYS A 82 2.84 25.40 -1.06
C LYS A 82 2.73 24.99 -2.54
N PHE A 83 3.09 23.76 -2.92
CA PHE A 83 2.92 23.28 -4.30
C PHE A 83 1.45 23.15 -4.72
N LEU A 84 0.53 22.96 -3.77
CA LEU A 84 -0.92 22.96 -4.00
C LEU A 84 -1.52 24.38 -4.03
N GLY A 85 -0.70 25.42 -3.89
CA GLY A 85 -1.14 26.82 -3.88
C GLY A 85 -1.69 27.31 -2.53
N GLU A 86 -1.55 26.50 -1.47
CA GLU A 86 -2.03 26.85 -0.13
C GLU A 86 -0.95 27.60 0.67
N GLY A 87 -1.37 28.57 1.49
CA GLY A 87 -0.47 29.27 2.41
C GLY A 87 0.62 30.13 1.76
N LEU A 88 0.46 30.50 0.48
CA LEU A 88 1.44 31.29 -0.26
C LEU A 88 1.61 32.74 0.25
N GLN A 89 0.68 33.23 1.07
CA GLN A 89 0.73 34.58 1.65
C GLN A 89 1.98 34.80 2.52
N SER A 90 2.55 33.75 3.10
CA SER A 90 3.77 33.79 3.90
C SER A 90 5.04 33.56 3.07
N CYS A 91 4.92 33.27 1.77
CA CYS A 91 6.05 33.07 0.88
C CYS A 91 6.59 34.40 0.37
N THR A 92 7.90 34.48 0.23
CA THR A 92 8.58 35.56 -0.49
C THR A 92 8.37 35.41 -2.00
N LEU A 93 8.55 36.51 -2.75
CA LEU A 93 8.46 36.50 -4.21
C LEU A 93 9.41 35.46 -4.85
N GLN A 94 10.63 35.34 -4.32
CA GLN A 94 11.62 34.38 -4.81
C GLN A 94 11.17 32.93 -4.60
N GLU A 95 10.59 32.61 -3.44
CA GLU A 95 10.05 31.27 -3.17
C GLU A 95 8.89 30.93 -4.12
N VAL A 96 7.97 31.89 -4.36
CA VAL A 96 6.86 31.69 -5.28
C VAL A 96 7.37 31.42 -6.70
N GLN A 97 8.33 32.21 -7.19
CA GLN A 97 8.95 31.99 -8.50
C GLN A 97 9.67 30.64 -8.60
N GLN A 98 10.27 30.16 -7.50
CA GLN A 98 10.90 28.84 -7.48
C GLN A 98 9.85 27.73 -7.57
N ILE A 99 8.74 27.85 -6.84
CA ILE A 99 7.62 26.89 -6.88
C ILE A 99 7.04 26.84 -8.30
N GLU A 100 6.79 27.99 -8.92
CA GLU A 100 6.29 28.11 -10.29
C GLU A 100 7.20 27.37 -11.29
N LYS A 101 8.51 27.68 -11.27
CA LYS A 101 9.50 27.02 -12.15
C LYS A 101 9.56 25.51 -11.94
N GLN A 102 9.41 25.04 -10.70
CA GLN A 102 9.39 23.59 -10.42
C GLN A 102 8.12 22.94 -10.93
N LEU A 103 6.95 23.57 -10.74
CA LEU A 103 5.68 23.09 -11.27
C LEU A 103 5.69 23.03 -12.80
N GLU A 104 6.13 24.10 -13.46
CA GLU A 104 6.24 24.17 -14.92
C GLU A 104 7.09 23.04 -15.50
N ARG A 105 8.29 22.81 -14.93
CA ARG A 105 9.17 21.70 -15.34
C ARG A 105 8.51 20.34 -15.13
N SER A 106 7.87 20.13 -13.98
CA SER A 106 7.23 18.86 -13.65
C SER A 106 6.06 18.55 -14.59
N VAL A 107 5.20 19.54 -14.85
CA VAL A 107 4.05 19.44 -15.77
C VAL A 107 4.53 19.16 -17.19
N SER A 108 5.56 19.87 -17.65
CA SER A 108 6.18 19.65 -18.96
C SER A 108 6.71 18.22 -19.09
N THR A 109 7.40 17.73 -18.07
CA THR A 109 7.94 16.35 -18.03
C THR A 109 6.81 15.31 -18.05
N ILE A 110 5.76 15.50 -17.25
CA ILE A 110 4.60 14.61 -17.22
C ILE A 110 3.91 14.58 -18.58
N ARG A 111 3.70 15.74 -19.20
CA ARG A 111 3.06 15.85 -20.52
C ARG A 111 3.89 15.14 -21.59
N ALA A 112 5.21 15.36 -21.61
CA ALA A 112 6.10 14.70 -22.56
C ALA A 112 6.04 13.17 -22.43
N ARG A 113 6.09 12.65 -21.19
CA ARG A 113 5.96 11.22 -20.94
C ARG A 113 4.60 10.66 -21.35
N LYS A 114 3.50 11.37 -21.04
CA LYS A 114 2.16 10.96 -21.48
C LYS A 114 2.05 10.91 -22.99
N LEU A 115 2.57 11.92 -23.68
CA LEU A 115 2.57 11.98 -25.13
C LEU A 115 3.34 10.81 -25.74
N GLN A 116 4.51 10.50 -25.19
CA GLN A 116 5.30 9.36 -25.63
C GLN A 116 4.52 8.05 -25.47
N VAL A 117 3.94 7.79 -24.29
CA VAL A 117 3.16 6.57 -24.02
C VAL A 117 1.95 6.46 -24.96
N PHE A 118 1.25 7.56 -25.23
CA PHE A 118 0.12 7.54 -26.16
C PHE A 118 0.56 7.31 -27.59
N LYS A 119 1.67 7.90 -28.02
CA LYS A 119 2.25 7.64 -29.34
C LYS A 119 2.56 6.15 -29.52
N GLU A 120 3.23 5.53 -28.54
CA GLU A 120 3.52 4.09 -28.54
C GLU A 120 2.24 3.23 -28.54
N GLN A 121 1.14 3.70 -27.92
CA GLN A 121 -0.15 3.01 -27.98
C GLN A 121 -0.81 3.12 -29.35
N VAL A 122 -0.80 4.31 -29.97
CA VAL A 122 -1.34 4.54 -31.30
C VAL A 122 -0.60 3.67 -32.32
N GLU A 123 0.74 3.68 -32.32
CA GLU A 123 1.55 2.88 -33.25
C GLU A 123 1.25 1.37 -33.12
N ARG A 124 1.09 0.86 -31.90
CA ARG A 124 0.71 -0.55 -31.68
C ARG A 124 -0.69 -0.87 -32.20
N LEU A 125 -1.63 0.04 -32.06
CA LEU A 125 -3.01 -0.14 -32.56
C LEU A 125 -3.06 -0.09 -34.08
N GLU A 126 -2.33 0.84 -34.70
CA GLU A 126 -2.20 0.93 -36.17
C GLU A 126 -1.59 -0.36 -36.76
N GLU A 127 -0.58 -0.93 -36.11
CA GLU A 127 0.00 -2.20 -36.55
C GLU A 127 -1.00 -3.36 -36.41
N LYS A 128 -1.74 -3.41 -35.29
CA LYS A 128 -2.79 -4.42 -35.09
C LYS A 128 -3.91 -4.27 -36.13
N GLU A 129 -4.30 -3.04 -36.47
CA GLU A 129 -5.29 -2.77 -37.51
C GLU A 129 -4.82 -3.31 -38.86
N LYS A 130 -3.57 -3.06 -39.26
CA LYS A 130 -3.00 -3.59 -40.51
C LYS A 130 -3.04 -5.11 -40.57
N ILE A 131 -2.61 -5.79 -39.50
CA ILE A 131 -2.62 -7.26 -39.43
C ILE A 131 -4.04 -7.81 -39.56
N LEU A 132 -5.00 -7.22 -38.83
CA LEU A 132 -6.39 -7.65 -38.87
C LEU A 132 -7.05 -7.35 -40.22
N ALA A 133 -6.72 -6.23 -40.86
CA ALA A 133 -7.21 -5.90 -42.19
C ALA A 133 -6.71 -6.89 -43.24
N ALA A 134 -5.43 -7.27 -43.19
CA ALA A 134 -4.85 -8.28 -44.07
C ALA A 134 -5.51 -9.66 -43.87
N GLU A 135 -5.69 -10.08 -42.62
CA GLU A 135 -6.36 -11.34 -42.30
C GLU A 135 -7.83 -11.35 -42.75
N ASN A 136 -8.56 -10.25 -42.51
CA ASN A 136 -9.94 -10.10 -42.97
C ASN A 136 -10.04 -10.16 -44.50
N ALA A 137 -9.12 -9.52 -45.24
CA ALA A 137 -9.08 -9.60 -46.70
C ALA A 137 -8.86 -11.05 -47.17
N ARG A 138 -7.89 -11.75 -46.55
CA ARG A 138 -7.59 -13.16 -46.84
C ARG A 138 -8.79 -14.08 -46.57
N LEU A 139 -9.53 -13.83 -45.49
CA LEU A 139 -10.75 -14.60 -45.18
C LEU A 139 -11.85 -14.31 -46.20
N ARG A 140 -12.10 -13.04 -46.53
CA ARG A 140 -13.09 -12.65 -47.55
C ARG A 140 -12.82 -13.32 -48.90
N GLU A 141 -11.57 -13.36 -49.34
CA GLU A 141 -11.18 -14.06 -50.58
C GLU A 141 -11.53 -15.55 -50.52
N LYS A 142 -11.21 -16.23 -49.40
CA LYS A 142 -11.56 -17.65 -49.21
C LYS A 142 -13.07 -17.89 -49.24
N PHE A 143 -13.86 -17.05 -48.59
CA PHE A 143 -15.32 -17.22 -48.54
C PHE A 143 -16.02 -16.82 -49.84
N CYS A 144 -15.59 -15.75 -50.51
CA CYS A 144 -16.10 -15.37 -51.83
C CYS A 144 -15.73 -16.42 -52.90
N GLY A 145 -14.54 -17.02 -52.83
CA GLY A 145 -14.13 -18.10 -53.72
C GLY A 145 -14.91 -19.40 -53.54
N LEU A 146 -15.45 -19.66 -52.33
CA LEU A 146 -16.32 -20.81 -52.07
C LEU A 146 -17.75 -20.58 -52.59
N GLN A 147 -18.27 -19.35 -52.50
CA GLN A 147 -19.63 -19.01 -52.97
C GLN A 147 -19.76 -19.03 -54.51
N GLN A 148 -18.67 -18.80 -55.25
CA GLN A 148 -18.65 -18.94 -56.71
C GLN A 148 -18.65 -20.40 -57.19
N ARG A 149 -18.32 -21.38 -56.34
CA ARG A 149 -18.29 -22.80 -56.73
C ARG A 149 -19.64 -23.51 -56.58
N GLU A 150 -20.61 -22.88 -55.91
CA GLU A 150 -21.93 -23.47 -55.63
C GLU A 150 -23.07 -22.92 -56.50
N THR A 151 -22.81 -22.04 -57.48
CA THR A 151 -23.84 -21.59 -58.43
C THR A 151 -23.53 -22.10 -59.85
N PRO A 152 -24.20 -23.16 -60.33
CA PRO A 152 -24.29 -23.38 -61.76
C PRO A 152 -25.28 -22.35 -62.33
N SER A 153 -24.80 -21.64 -63.35
CA SER A 153 -25.52 -20.86 -64.34
C SER A 153 -26.99 -21.25 -64.55
N VAL A 154 -27.90 -20.30 -64.35
CA VAL A 154 -29.12 -20.18 -65.16
C VAL A 154 -29.30 -18.71 -65.52
N GLU A 155 -29.04 -18.41 -66.79
CA GLU A 155 -29.53 -17.20 -67.45
C GLU A 155 -31.07 -17.27 -67.52
N LYS A 156 -31.76 -16.18 -67.18
CA LYS A 156 -32.91 -15.64 -67.95
C LYS A 156 -33.44 -14.33 -67.37
N GLU A 157 -33.75 -13.44 -68.30
CA GLU A 157 -34.39 -12.14 -68.16
C GLU A 157 -35.82 -12.23 -67.58
N GLY A 158 -36.30 -11.13 -66.98
CA GLY A 158 -37.74 -10.84 -66.85
C GLY A 158 -38.31 -10.81 -65.42
N GLU A 159 -38.78 -9.61 -65.04
CA GLU A 159 -39.87 -9.24 -64.13
C GLU A 159 -40.55 -10.22 -63.13
N ALA A 160 -40.95 -9.59 -62.01
CA ALA A 160 -42.12 -9.87 -61.14
C ALA A 160 -41.88 -10.55 -59.77
N LEU A 161 -42.09 -9.71 -58.74
CA LEU A 161 -42.57 -9.92 -57.37
C LEU A 161 -43.06 -11.33 -56.96
N CYS A 162 -42.70 -11.75 -55.73
CA CYS A 162 -43.62 -12.34 -54.75
C CYS A 162 -43.07 -12.21 -53.30
N THR A 163 -43.88 -11.58 -52.45
CA THR A 163 -43.99 -11.76 -50.98
C THR A 163 -44.11 -13.26 -50.63
N ASP A 164 -43.64 -13.82 -49.51
CA ASP A 164 -43.95 -13.50 -48.11
C ASP A 164 -43.11 -14.40 -47.16
N GLY A 165 -42.88 -13.93 -45.93
CA GLY A 165 -42.81 -14.77 -44.74
C GLY A 165 -41.45 -15.22 -44.21
N SER A 166 -40.78 -14.38 -43.42
CA SER A 166 -39.99 -14.89 -42.28
C SER A 166 -40.07 -13.91 -41.12
N GLU A 167 -40.68 -14.37 -40.04
CA GLU A 167 -40.98 -13.65 -38.81
C GLU A 167 -39.71 -13.02 -38.21
N LYS A 168 -39.68 -11.70 -38.12
CA LYS A 168 -38.69 -10.99 -37.31
C LYS A 168 -39.20 -10.99 -35.87
N SER A 169 -38.65 -11.85 -35.02
CA SER A 169 -38.76 -11.68 -33.59
C SER A 169 -37.68 -10.69 -33.13
N ASP A 170 -38.13 -9.50 -32.70
CA ASP A 170 -37.25 -8.54 -32.04
C ASP A 170 -36.96 -9.05 -30.63
N VAL A 171 -35.72 -9.49 -30.37
CA VAL A 171 -35.25 -9.77 -29.02
C VAL A 171 -34.70 -8.48 -28.44
N GLU A 172 -35.46 -7.86 -27.55
CA GLU A 172 -35.01 -6.72 -26.77
C GLU A 172 -33.89 -7.21 -25.84
N THR A 173 -32.64 -6.89 -26.18
CA THR A 173 -31.51 -7.10 -25.27
C THR A 173 -31.26 -5.80 -24.54
N GLU A 174 -31.29 -5.83 -23.21
CA GLU A 174 -30.87 -4.72 -22.35
C GLU A 174 -29.34 -4.56 -22.37
N LEU A 175 -28.76 -4.47 -23.57
CA LEU A 175 -27.33 -4.29 -23.77
C LEU A 175 -27.01 -2.79 -23.79
N PHE A 176 -26.79 -2.22 -22.62
CA PHE A 176 -26.30 -0.85 -22.50
C PHE A 176 -24.79 -0.79 -22.77
N ILE A 177 -24.40 -0.39 -23.99
CA ILE A 177 -23.01 -0.05 -24.29
C ILE A 177 -22.77 1.39 -23.85
N GLY A 178 -22.51 1.56 -22.55
CA GLY A 178 -22.16 2.84 -21.96
C GLY A 178 -21.32 2.68 -20.69
N PRO A 179 -20.67 3.76 -20.22
CA PRO A 179 -19.83 3.69 -19.01
C PRO A 179 -20.66 3.22 -17.81
N PRO A 180 -20.12 2.32 -16.95
CA PRO A 180 -20.88 1.68 -15.88
C PRO A 180 -21.43 2.68 -14.87
N GLU A 181 -22.66 2.45 -14.39
CA GLU A 181 -23.31 3.30 -13.40
C GLU A 181 -22.52 3.32 -12.08
N CYS A 182 -22.18 4.53 -11.63
CA CYS A 182 -21.53 4.72 -10.34
C CYS A 182 -22.49 4.33 -9.21
N ARG A 183 -22.21 3.20 -8.55
CA ARG A 183 -22.91 2.81 -7.32
C ARG A 183 -22.68 3.86 -6.24
N VAL A 184 -23.71 4.65 -5.95
CA VAL A 184 -23.71 5.57 -4.81
C VAL A 184 -23.65 4.73 -3.54
N ARG A 185 -22.57 4.82 -2.77
CA ARG A 185 -22.50 4.26 -1.41
C ARG A 185 -23.50 5.02 -0.54
N ARG A 186 -24.55 4.35 -0.09
CA ARG A 186 -25.38 4.88 1.00
C ARG A 186 -24.52 4.93 2.27
N LEU A 187 -24.53 6.10 2.91
CA LEU A 187 -23.99 6.35 4.24
C LEU A 187 -24.74 5.54 5.30
#